data_AF-A0A7V9P8I4-F1
#
_entry.id   AF-A0A7V9P8I4-F1
#
_cell.length_a   1.000
_cell.length_b   1.000
_cell.length_c   1.000
_cell.angle_alpha   90.00
_cell.angle_beta   90.00
_cell.angle_gamma   90.00
#
_symmetry.space_group_name_H-M   'P 1'
#
loop_
_entity.id
_entity.type
_entity.pdbx_description
1 polymer ?
#
loop_
_entity_poly.entity_id
_entity_poly.type
_entity_poly.pdbx_seq_one_letter_code
_entity_poly.pdbx_strand_id
1 'polypeptide(L)'
;MIKKFFVSLLLVSVAYCFLPWAANAQKKRDSLTEAEIELVRDAQAIDERTAIFVRAVERRFLVLNNQIAAPDNKKLKKEAEKWGEPPAGTRLQLLTDIKKILAEAIGNIDDVAAHDKMDDKLFPKAVRKLAEASNRFLPELKSELAKSTDEREKGAILSSIESCEQIIEASAKVPKEDAAKEKKKKGGN
;
A
#
# COMPACT_ATOMS: atom_id res chain seq x y z
N MET A 1 8.37 -17.71 -72.79
CA MET A 1 8.02 -18.27 -71.46
C MET A 1 9.16 -18.00 -70.49
N ILE A 2 8.87 -17.25 -69.42
CA ILE A 2 9.39 -17.37 -68.04
C ILE A 2 10.89 -17.15 -67.76
N LYS A 3 11.16 -15.97 -67.15
CA LYS A 3 12.09 -15.67 -66.02
C LYS A 3 13.61 -15.65 -66.34
N LYS A 4 14.45 -14.75 -65.82
CA LYS A 4 14.35 -13.80 -64.69
C LYS A 4 15.55 -12.84 -64.76
N PHE A 5 15.31 -11.59 -64.37
CA PHE A 5 16.29 -10.58 -63.96
C PHE A 5 17.21 -11.08 -62.85
N PHE A 6 18.48 -10.68 -62.84
CA PHE A 6 19.16 -10.27 -61.60
C PHE A 6 20.20 -9.21 -61.92
N VAL A 7 19.79 -7.96 -61.69
CA VAL A 7 20.54 -6.73 -61.90
C VAL A 7 21.38 -6.45 -60.66
N SER A 8 22.66 -6.20 -60.92
CA SER A 8 23.62 -5.42 -60.14
C SER A 8 22.98 -4.35 -59.24
N LEU A 9 23.39 -4.24 -57.96
CA LEU A 9 24.18 -3.08 -57.51
C LEU A 9 24.52 -3.20 -56.02
N LEU A 10 25.81 -3.00 -55.78
CA LEU A 10 26.48 -2.71 -54.52
C LEU A 10 25.96 -1.38 -53.90
N LEU A 11 26.00 -1.28 -52.57
CA LEU A 11 26.04 -0.04 -51.75
C LEU A 11 24.82 0.89 -51.69
N VAL A 12 23.91 0.69 -50.73
CA VAL A 12 23.23 1.79 -49.99
C VAL A 12 22.85 1.34 -48.55
N SER A 13 23.25 2.15 -47.56
CA SER A 13 22.71 2.33 -46.20
C SER A 13 22.81 1.23 -45.14
N VAL A 14 23.97 1.17 -44.47
CA VAL A 14 24.05 0.92 -43.01
C VAL A 14 23.55 2.18 -42.30
N ALA A 15 22.24 2.33 -42.15
CA ALA A 15 21.66 3.47 -41.44
C ALA A 15 20.20 3.20 -41.05
N TYR A 16 19.88 2.09 -40.39
CA TYR A 16 18.59 1.97 -39.72
C TYR A 16 18.70 1.03 -38.51
N CYS A 17 18.05 1.44 -37.41
CA CYS A 17 17.85 0.71 -36.15
C CYS A 17 18.83 0.99 -35.00
N PHE A 18 19.14 2.26 -34.73
CA PHE A 18 19.14 2.72 -33.33
C PHE A 18 17.86 3.51 -33.08
N LEU A 19 16.74 2.79 -32.95
CA LEU A 19 15.59 3.38 -32.27
C LEU A 19 16.00 3.49 -30.79
N PRO A 20 16.04 4.69 -30.19
CA PRO A 20 16.12 4.78 -28.75
C PRO A 20 14.88 4.09 -28.21
N TRP A 21 15.09 2.92 -27.60
CA TRP A 21 14.14 2.31 -26.71
C TRP A 21 13.91 3.35 -25.61
N ALA A 22 12.90 4.19 -25.77
CA ALA A 22 12.39 5.05 -24.71
C ALA A 22 11.72 4.11 -23.70
N ALA A 23 12.56 3.42 -22.92
CA ALA A 23 12.18 2.87 -21.65
C ALA A 23 11.85 4.10 -20.81
N ASN A 24 10.61 4.55 -20.90
CA ASN A 24 9.96 5.20 -19.79
C ASN A 24 9.86 4.12 -18.70
N ALA A 25 11.00 3.79 -18.11
CA ALA A 25 11.08 3.12 -16.83
C ALA A 25 10.40 4.10 -15.89
N GLN A 26 9.10 3.90 -15.71
CA GLN A 26 8.29 4.65 -14.76
C GLN A 26 8.94 4.41 -13.41
N LYS A 27 9.78 5.36 -12.99
CA LYS A 27 10.53 5.31 -11.74
C LYS A 27 9.50 4.94 -10.68
N LYS A 28 9.68 3.77 -10.07
CA LYS A 28 8.72 3.18 -9.14
C LYS A 28 8.67 4.16 -7.95
N ARG A 29 7.71 5.08 -7.98
CA ARG A 29 7.49 6.04 -6.89
C ARG A 29 7.15 5.24 -5.64
N ASP A 30 7.76 5.64 -4.53
CA ASP A 30 7.45 5.12 -3.21
C ASP A 30 6.00 5.48 -2.85
N SER A 31 5.29 4.50 -2.31
CA SER A 31 3.89 4.69 -1.91
C SER A 31 3.75 5.48 -0.62
N LEU A 32 4.79 5.45 0.21
CA LEU A 32 4.93 6.26 1.42
C LEU A 32 5.64 7.58 1.11
N THR A 33 5.36 8.61 1.89
CA THR A 33 6.17 9.83 1.86
C THR A 33 7.47 9.61 2.62
N GLU A 34 8.48 10.45 2.41
CA GLU A 34 9.75 10.38 3.13
C GLU A 34 9.55 10.37 4.65
N ALA A 35 8.70 11.27 5.16
CA ALA A 35 8.39 11.33 6.59
C ALA A 35 7.74 10.04 7.11
N GLU A 36 6.87 9.40 6.31
CA GLU A 36 6.25 8.14 6.69
C GLU A 36 7.24 6.98 6.66
N ILE A 37 8.18 6.97 5.71
CA ILE A 37 9.28 5.98 5.64
C ILE A 37 10.14 6.09 6.90
N GLU A 38 10.53 7.29 7.31
CA GLU A 38 11.30 7.51 8.53
C GLU A 38 10.55 7.02 9.78
N LEU A 39 9.24 7.31 9.87
CA LEU A 39 8.41 6.80 10.95
C LEU A 39 8.34 5.27 10.97
N VAL A 40 8.19 4.62 9.81
CA VAL A 40 8.20 3.15 9.70
C VAL A 40 9.55 2.58 10.13
N ARG A 41 10.65 3.22 9.74
CA ARG A 41 12.01 2.79 10.10
C ARG A 41 12.25 2.88 11.61
N ASP A 42 11.75 3.94 12.25
CA ASP A 42 11.93 4.18 13.67
C ASP A 42 10.98 3.32 14.53
N ALA A 43 9.87 2.84 13.96
CA ALA A 43 8.91 1.96 14.63
C ALA A 43 9.40 0.50 14.69
N GLN A 44 9.98 0.13 15.82
CA GLN A 44 10.46 -1.24 16.07
C GLN A 44 9.32 -2.22 16.36
N ALA A 45 8.31 -1.78 17.11
CA ALA A 45 7.18 -2.62 17.48
C ALA A 45 6.18 -2.77 16.32
N ILE A 46 5.70 -4.00 16.12
CA ILE A 46 4.77 -4.33 15.02
C ILE A 46 3.49 -3.49 15.10
N ASP A 47 2.94 -3.25 16.29
CA ASP A 47 1.69 -2.50 16.46
C ASP A 47 1.83 -0.99 16.22
N GLU A 48 3.04 -0.45 16.41
CA GLU A 48 3.40 0.93 16.07
C GLU A 48 3.54 1.09 14.57
N ARG A 49 4.29 0.19 13.92
CA ARG A 49 4.49 0.20 12.47
C ARG A 49 3.17 0.00 11.72
N THR A 50 2.32 -0.92 12.18
CA THR A 50 0.95 -1.06 11.65
C THR A 50 0.14 0.23 11.81
N ALA A 51 0.29 0.96 12.92
CA ALA A 51 -0.42 2.24 13.09
C ALA A 51 0.03 3.29 12.07
N ILE A 52 1.31 3.30 11.71
CA ILE A 52 1.86 4.19 10.69
C ILE A 52 1.30 3.85 9.31
N PHE A 53 1.27 2.57 8.92
CA PHE A 53 0.65 2.16 7.65
C PHE A 53 -0.84 2.52 7.58
N VAL A 54 -1.59 2.27 8.67
CA VAL A 54 -3.00 2.69 8.78
C VAL A 54 -3.13 4.19 8.57
N ARG A 55 -2.31 5.00 9.24
CA ARG A 55 -2.36 6.46 9.09
C ARG A 55 -1.96 6.90 7.69
N ALA A 56 -0.99 6.24 7.07
CA ALA A 56 -0.59 6.55 5.71
C ALA A 56 -1.75 6.34 4.73
N VAL A 57 -2.51 5.23 4.84
CA VAL A 57 -3.73 5.00 4.05
C VAL A 57 -4.78 6.08 4.32
N GLU A 58 -5.06 6.40 5.58
CA GLU A 58 -6.02 7.47 5.96
C GLU A 58 -5.65 8.80 5.30
N ARG A 59 -4.35 9.17 5.29
CA ARG A 59 -3.89 10.41 4.65
C ARG A 59 -4.17 10.44 3.14
N ARG A 60 -4.13 9.31 2.44
CA ARG A 60 -4.49 9.26 0.99
C ARG A 60 -6.00 9.45 0.81
N PHE A 61 -6.83 8.86 1.67
CA PHE A 61 -8.27 9.11 1.65
C PHE A 61 -8.60 10.58 1.94
N LEU A 62 -7.90 11.23 2.87
CA LEU A 62 -8.08 12.66 3.13
C LEU A 62 -7.81 13.49 1.86
N VAL A 63 -6.77 13.16 1.08
CA VAL A 63 -6.50 13.83 -0.20
C VAL A 63 -7.62 13.56 -1.21
N LEU A 64 -7.98 12.27 -1.40
CA LEU A 64 -9.01 11.85 -2.36
C LEU A 64 -10.38 12.50 -2.09
N ASN A 65 -10.70 12.71 -0.82
CA ASN A 65 -11.93 13.34 -0.36
C ASN A 65 -11.83 14.89 -0.28
N ASN A 66 -10.73 15.50 -0.72
CA ASN A 66 -10.44 16.94 -0.64
C ASN A 66 -10.51 17.52 0.79
N GLN A 67 -10.21 16.72 1.81
CA GLN A 67 -10.33 17.11 3.23
C GLN A 67 -9.07 17.78 3.80
N ILE A 68 -8.04 18.00 2.97
CA ILE A 68 -6.76 18.61 3.38
C ILE A 68 -6.75 20.13 3.18
N ALA A 69 -7.74 20.68 2.48
CA ALA A 69 -7.78 22.08 2.05
C ALA A 69 -8.38 23.08 3.05
N ALA A 70 -8.28 22.86 4.37
CA ALA A 70 -8.75 23.83 5.36
C ALA A 70 -7.59 24.67 5.93
N PRO A 71 -7.33 25.90 5.42
CA PRO A 71 -6.13 26.69 5.73
C PRO A 71 -5.98 27.12 7.21
N ASP A 72 -7.05 27.06 8.02
CA ASP A 72 -7.04 27.54 9.42
C ASP A 72 -7.04 26.44 10.49
N ASN A 73 -6.84 25.18 10.10
CA ASN A 73 -6.96 24.09 11.05
C ASN A 73 -5.64 23.85 11.81
N LYS A 74 -5.56 24.32 13.07
CA LYS A 74 -4.44 24.01 13.99
C LYS A 74 -4.11 22.51 14.07
N LYS A 75 -5.08 21.63 13.77
CA LYS A 75 -4.85 20.18 13.71
C LYS A 75 -3.98 19.77 12.52
N LEU A 76 -4.14 20.41 11.35
CA LEU A 76 -3.33 20.12 10.16
C LEU A 76 -1.87 20.54 10.34
N LYS A 77 -1.60 21.64 11.04
CA LYS A 77 -0.22 22.06 11.36
C LYS A 77 0.49 21.07 12.28
N LYS A 78 -0.15 20.65 13.37
CA LYS A 78 0.38 19.62 14.27
C LYS A 78 0.52 18.26 13.58
N GLU A 79 -0.37 17.97 12.64
CA GLU A 79 -0.28 16.75 11.85
C GLU A 79 0.89 16.80 10.86
N ALA A 80 1.11 17.94 10.20
CA ALA A 80 2.25 18.15 9.31
C ALA A 80 3.60 18.08 10.06
N GLU A 81 3.67 18.57 11.30
CA GLU A 81 4.88 18.43 12.14
C GLU A 81 5.27 16.97 12.38
N LYS A 82 4.29 16.08 12.55
CA LYS A 82 4.55 14.66 12.82
C LYS A 82 4.66 13.81 11.56
N TRP A 83 3.84 14.08 10.56
CA TRP A 83 3.64 13.20 9.40
C TRP A 83 4.15 13.79 8.08
N GLY A 84 4.73 14.99 8.14
CA GLY A 84 5.18 15.74 6.97
C GLY A 84 4.03 16.22 6.08
N GLU A 85 4.41 16.69 4.90
CA GLU A 85 3.50 17.19 3.89
C GLU A 85 2.45 16.14 3.47
N PRO A 86 1.22 16.56 3.13
CA PRO A 86 0.19 15.68 2.61
C PRO A 86 0.68 14.86 1.41
N PRO A 87 0.22 13.60 1.26
CA PRO A 87 0.63 12.79 0.12
C PRO A 87 0.19 13.43 -1.19
N ALA A 88 1.14 13.69 -2.09
CA ALA A 88 0.89 14.29 -3.38
C ALA A 88 0.79 13.21 -4.48
N GLY A 89 -0.03 13.47 -5.50
CA GLY A 89 -0.16 12.59 -6.65
C GLY A 89 -1.50 12.75 -7.36
N THR A 90 -1.59 12.14 -8.54
CA THR A 90 -2.86 11.95 -9.24
C THR A 90 -3.75 10.97 -8.48
N ARG A 91 -5.06 11.00 -8.76
CA ARG A 91 -6.03 10.06 -8.20
C ARG A 91 -5.59 8.60 -8.33
N LEU A 92 -5.19 8.18 -9.53
CA LEU A 92 -4.68 6.83 -9.79
C LEU A 92 -3.43 6.50 -8.94
N GLN A 93 -2.52 7.46 -8.77
CA GLN A 93 -1.34 7.26 -7.92
C GLN A 93 -1.73 7.05 -6.46
N LEU A 94 -2.64 7.86 -5.92
CA LEU A 94 -3.09 7.74 -4.53
C LEU A 94 -3.81 6.40 -4.27
N LEU A 95 -4.66 5.95 -5.20
CA LEU A 95 -5.31 4.65 -5.13
C LEU A 95 -4.29 3.50 -5.24
N THR A 96 -3.29 3.65 -6.09
CA THR A 96 -2.18 2.68 -6.20
C THR A 96 -1.32 2.66 -4.94
N ASP A 97 -1.12 3.82 -4.28
CA ASP A 97 -0.39 3.91 -3.01
C ASP A 97 -1.15 3.17 -1.92
N ILE A 98 -2.47 3.37 -1.80
CA ILE A 98 -3.31 2.65 -0.83
C ILE A 98 -3.12 1.14 -0.99
N LYS A 99 -3.22 0.63 -2.23
CA LYS A 99 -2.98 -0.79 -2.53
C LYS A 99 -1.62 -1.26 -2.05
N LYS A 100 -0.56 -0.51 -2.36
CA LYS A 100 0.83 -0.89 -2.00
C LYS A 100 1.05 -0.84 -0.49
N ILE A 101 0.53 0.17 0.20
CA ILE A 101 0.67 0.32 1.65
C ILE A 101 -0.04 -0.83 2.38
N LEU A 102 -1.24 -1.22 1.92
CA LEU A 102 -1.93 -2.39 2.47
C LEU A 102 -1.12 -3.68 2.25
N ALA A 103 -0.58 -3.89 1.06
CA ALA A 103 0.27 -5.04 0.78
C ALA A 103 1.55 -5.06 1.64
N GLU A 104 2.16 -3.89 1.88
CA GLU A 104 3.31 -3.75 2.75
C GLU A 104 2.96 -4.02 4.23
N ALA A 105 1.81 -3.55 4.69
CA ALA A 105 1.31 -3.84 6.04
C ALA A 105 1.03 -5.33 6.24
N ILE A 106 0.48 -6.02 5.22
CA ILE A 106 0.27 -7.47 5.21
C ILE A 106 1.62 -8.19 5.25
N GLY A 107 2.53 -7.88 4.33
CA GLY A 107 3.86 -8.50 4.30
C GLY A 107 4.60 -8.34 5.62
N ASN A 108 4.46 -7.20 6.27
CA ASN A 108 5.08 -6.98 7.57
C ASN A 108 4.47 -7.82 8.71
N ILE A 109 3.17 -8.09 8.67
CA ILE A 109 2.51 -9.02 9.59
C ILE A 109 2.98 -10.45 9.28
N ASP A 110 3.01 -10.84 8.01
CA ASP A 110 3.42 -12.18 7.58
C ASP A 110 4.87 -12.46 7.95
N ASP A 111 5.77 -11.49 7.78
CA ASP A 111 7.17 -11.58 8.19
C ASP A 111 7.28 -11.86 9.69
N VAL A 112 6.56 -11.11 10.52
CA VAL A 112 6.55 -11.33 11.98
C VAL A 112 5.94 -12.68 12.35
N ALA A 113 4.88 -13.11 11.66
CA ALA A 113 4.23 -14.41 11.88
C ALA A 113 5.14 -15.58 11.50
N ALA A 114 6.03 -15.40 10.53
CA ALA A 114 6.99 -16.42 10.09
C ALA A 114 8.20 -16.57 11.04
N HIS A 115 8.38 -15.65 12.00
CA HIS A 115 9.49 -15.70 12.95
C HIS A 115 9.13 -16.44 14.25
N ASP A 116 10.03 -17.30 14.73
CA ASP A 116 9.90 -18.06 15.98
C ASP A 116 9.72 -17.17 17.23
N LYS A 117 10.12 -15.90 17.17
CA LYS A 117 10.07 -14.92 18.26
C LYS A 117 8.93 -13.90 18.07
N MET A 118 7.81 -14.33 17.52
CA MET A 118 6.59 -13.53 17.45
C MET A 118 6.15 -13.10 18.86
N ASP A 119 5.87 -11.81 19.06
CA ASP A 119 5.36 -11.31 20.35
C ASP A 119 3.86 -11.64 20.49
N ASP A 120 3.54 -12.54 21.44
CA ASP A 120 2.17 -13.02 21.71
C ASP A 120 1.17 -11.91 22.09
N LYS A 121 1.62 -10.70 22.42
CA LYS A 121 0.76 -9.57 22.77
C LYS A 121 0.69 -8.56 21.64
N LEU A 122 1.84 -8.14 21.11
CA LEU A 122 1.89 -7.07 20.10
C LEU A 122 1.40 -7.56 18.75
N PHE A 123 1.64 -8.82 18.39
CA PHE A 123 1.18 -9.37 17.11
C PHE A 123 -0.37 -9.41 17.02
N PRO A 124 -1.12 -10.01 17.97
CA PRO A 124 -2.58 -9.96 17.94
C PRO A 124 -3.15 -8.55 17.95
N LYS A 125 -2.52 -7.64 18.70
CA LYS A 125 -2.92 -6.23 18.75
C LYS A 125 -2.74 -5.54 17.40
N ALA A 126 -1.61 -5.78 16.72
CA ALA A 126 -1.34 -5.24 15.39
C ALA A 126 -2.35 -5.74 14.35
N VAL A 127 -2.59 -7.06 14.29
CA VAL A 127 -3.54 -7.65 13.34
C VAL A 127 -4.95 -7.10 13.56
N ARG A 128 -5.42 -6.99 14.81
CA ARG A 128 -6.72 -6.39 15.12
C ARG A 128 -6.81 -4.93 14.71
N LYS A 129 -5.77 -4.16 15.00
CA LYS A 129 -5.72 -2.74 14.62
C LYS A 129 -5.83 -2.56 13.11
N LEU A 130 -5.15 -3.42 12.34
CA LEU A 130 -5.25 -3.39 10.87
C LEU A 130 -6.63 -3.83 10.38
N ALA A 131 -7.27 -4.81 11.04
CA ALA A 131 -8.62 -5.25 10.72
C ALA A 131 -9.70 -4.20 11.05
N GLU A 132 -9.58 -3.52 12.19
CA GLU A 132 -10.43 -2.39 12.55
C GLU A 132 -10.31 -1.26 11.53
N ALA A 133 -9.09 -0.94 11.09
CA ALA A 133 -8.86 0.03 10.03
C ALA A 133 -9.44 -0.42 8.68
N SER A 134 -9.23 -1.68 8.32
CA SER A 134 -9.77 -2.27 7.08
C SER A 134 -11.29 -2.20 7.02
N ASN A 135 -11.99 -2.43 8.14
CA ASN A 135 -13.44 -2.25 8.22
C ASN A 135 -13.87 -0.80 7.94
N ARG A 136 -13.06 0.20 8.33
CA ARG A 136 -13.32 1.61 8.02
C ARG A 136 -12.99 1.96 6.57
N PHE A 137 -11.96 1.34 5.99
CA PHE A 137 -11.54 1.60 4.62
C PHE A 137 -12.48 1.00 3.58
N LEU A 138 -13.10 -0.15 3.85
CA LEU A 138 -14.02 -0.82 2.92
C LEU A 138 -15.13 0.10 2.36
N PRO A 139 -15.92 0.83 3.17
CA PRO A 139 -16.94 1.73 2.63
C PRO A 139 -16.34 2.88 1.80
N GLU A 140 -15.16 3.39 2.16
CA GLU A 140 -14.47 4.41 1.37
C GLU A 140 -14.02 3.85 0.01
N LEU A 141 -13.36 2.69 0.00
CA LEU A 141 -12.94 2.00 -1.23
C LEU A 141 -14.14 1.65 -2.13
N LYS A 142 -15.25 1.18 -1.56
CA LYS A 142 -16.49 0.89 -2.32
C LYS A 142 -17.09 2.17 -2.91
N SER A 143 -17.03 3.29 -2.19
CA SER A 143 -17.44 4.60 -2.69
C SER A 143 -16.54 5.05 -3.85
N GLU A 144 -15.22 4.90 -3.72
CA GLU A 144 -14.27 5.23 -4.78
C GLU A 144 -14.42 4.34 -6.02
N LEU A 145 -14.75 3.05 -5.83
CA LEU A 145 -15.03 2.12 -6.92
C LEU A 145 -16.25 2.56 -7.72
N ALA A 146 -17.33 2.92 -7.03
CA ALA A 146 -18.58 3.36 -7.67
C ALA A 146 -18.42 4.65 -8.48
N LYS A 147 -17.47 5.53 -8.09
CA LYS A 147 -17.16 6.78 -8.79
C LYS A 147 -16.20 6.60 -9.97
N SER A 148 -15.46 5.49 -10.02
CA SER A 148 -14.36 5.33 -10.95
C SER A 148 -14.81 4.77 -12.30
N THR A 149 -14.38 5.43 -13.38
CA THR A 149 -14.58 4.99 -14.76
C THR A 149 -13.29 4.47 -15.42
N ASP A 150 -12.12 4.68 -14.80
CA ASP A 150 -10.82 4.20 -15.28
C ASP A 150 -10.58 2.76 -14.76
N GLU A 151 -10.33 1.82 -15.68
CA GLU A 151 -10.11 0.40 -15.34
C GLU A 151 -8.87 0.16 -14.47
N ARG A 152 -7.84 1.01 -14.56
CA ARG A 152 -6.64 0.92 -13.71
C ARG A 152 -6.94 1.36 -12.28
N GLU A 153 -7.76 2.40 -12.13
CA GLU A 153 -8.24 2.81 -10.81
C GLU A 153 -9.10 1.71 -10.20
N LYS A 154 -10.06 1.16 -10.94
CA LYS A 154 -10.87 0.02 -10.49
C LYS A 154 -10.01 -1.16 -10.06
N GLY A 155 -9.00 -1.52 -10.85
CA GLY A 155 -8.07 -2.60 -10.51
C GLY A 155 -7.32 -2.34 -9.19
N ALA A 156 -6.85 -1.11 -8.96
CA ALA A 156 -6.19 -0.74 -7.70
C ALA A 156 -7.15 -0.79 -6.51
N ILE A 157 -8.39 -0.31 -6.69
CA ILE A 157 -9.41 -0.29 -5.65
C ILE A 157 -9.85 -1.71 -5.29
N LEU A 158 -10.15 -2.55 -6.27
CA LEU A 158 -10.57 -3.95 -6.06
C LEU A 158 -9.49 -4.75 -5.33
N SER A 159 -8.22 -4.59 -5.71
CA SER A 159 -7.09 -5.22 -5.00
C SER A 159 -7.00 -4.77 -3.54
N SER A 160 -7.30 -3.49 -3.28
CA SER A 160 -7.30 -2.93 -1.92
C SER A 160 -8.47 -3.47 -1.09
N ILE A 161 -9.66 -3.62 -1.70
CA ILE A 161 -10.83 -4.24 -1.08
C ILE A 161 -10.53 -5.68 -0.70
N GLU A 162 -9.97 -6.46 -1.62
CA GLU A 162 -9.57 -7.85 -1.37
C GLU A 162 -8.57 -7.94 -0.21
N SER A 163 -7.57 -7.07 -0.19
CA SER A 163 -6.60 -6.99 0.92
C SER A 163 -7.30 -6.73 2.25
N CYS A 164 -8.22 -5.75 2.30
CA CYS A 164 -9.00 -5.45 3.50
C CYS A 164 -9.85 -6.64 3.96
N GLU A 165 -10.51 -7.34 3.04
CA GLU A 165 -11.34 -8.51 3.35
C GLU A 165 -10.48 -9.67 3.91
N GLN A 166 -9.33 -9.94 3.31
CA GLN A 166 -8.37 -10.95 3.80
C GLN A 166 -7.86 -10.61 5.21
N ILE A 167 -7.50 -9.35 5.47
CA ILE A 167 -7.07 -8.89 6.81
C ILE A 167 -8.18 -9.14 7.84
N ILE A 168 -9.41 -8.76 7.51
CA ILE A 168 -10.56 -8.91 8.42
C ILE A 168 -10.80 -10.40 8.72
N GLU A 169 -10.79 -11.26 7.70
CA GLU A 169 -10.94 -12.71 7.88
C GLU A 169 -9.80 -13.29 8.73
N ALA A 170 -8.55 -12.93 8.44
CA ALA A 170 -7.37 -13.40 9.16
C ALA A 170 -7.43 -13.01 10.65
N SER A 171 -7.93 -11.81 10.97
CA SER A 171 -8.02 -11.33 12.35
C SER A 171 -8.90 -12.20 13.25
N ALA A 172 -9.90 -12.89 12.70
CA ALA A 172 -10.76 -13.81 13.43
C ALA A 172 -10.01 -15.06 13.92
N LYS A 173 -8.87 -15.39 13.29
CA LYS A 173 -8.05 -16.57 13.60
C LYS A 173 -7.01 -16.29 14.69
N VAL A 174 -6.84 -15.03 15.11
CA VAL A 174 -5.79 -14.63 16.06
C VAL A 174 -6.28 -14.68 17.53
N PRO A 175 -5.52 -15.26 18.48
CA PRO A 175 -5.95 -15.44 19.87
C PRO A 175 -6.37 -14.13 20.56
N LYS A 176 -7.54 -14.12 21.21
CA LYS A 176 -8.04 -12.98 22.02
C LYS A 176 -7.09 -12.68 23.19
N GLU A 177 -6.96 -11.40 23.56
CA GLU A 177 -6.07 -10.96 24.66
C GLU A 177 -6.35 -11.69 25.99
N ASP A 178 -7.58 -12.15 26.20
CA ASP A 178 -7.96 -12.89 27.41
C ASP A 178 -7.52 -14.36 27.41
N ALA A 179 -7.31 -14.97 26.24
CA ALA A 179 -6.85 -16.36 26.14
C ALA A 179 -5.39 -16.53 26.62
N ALA A 180 -4.58 -15.47 26.51
CA ALA A 180 -3.21 -15.44 27.05
C ALA A 180 -3.20 -15.44 28.59
N LYS A 181 -4.25 -14.92 29.24
CA LYS A 181 -4.37 -14.93 30.72
C LYS A 181 -4.78 -16.30 31.26
N GLU A 182 -5.60 -17.06 30.53
CA GLU A 182 -5.99 -18.41 30.96
C GLU A 182 -4.87 -19.44 30.82
N LYS A 183 -4.06 -19.39 29.77
CA LYS A 183 -2.91 -20.30 29.62
C LYS A 183 -1.86 -20.13 30.72
N LYS A 184 -1.66 -18.90 31.22
CA LYS A 184 -0.74 -18.62 32.33
C LYS A 184 -1.26 -19.09 33.69
N LYS A 185 -2.57 -19.28 33.84
CA LYS A 185 -3.22 -19.74 35.08
C LYS A 185 -3.31 -21.27 35.19
N LYS A 186 -3.22 -22.00 34.07
CA LYS A 186 -3.25 -23.47 34.03
C LYS A 186 -1.88 -24.17 34.03
N GLY A 187 -0.78 -23.43 33.86
CA GLY A 187 0.59 -23.98 33.87
C GLY A 187 1.36 -23.78 35.19
N GLY A 188 0.71 -23.24 36.21
CA GLY A 188 1.30 -23.00 37.53
C GLY A 188 0.47 -23.69 38.61
N ASN A 189 0.55 -25.01 38.68
CA ASN A 189 0.27 -25.79 39.89
C ASN A 189 1.09 -27.07 39.85
#